data_AF-A0A3B9IDY7-F1
#
_entry.id   AF-A0A3B9IDY7-F1
#
_cell.length_a   1.000
_cell.length_b   1.000
_cell.length_c   1.000
_cell.angle_alpha   90.00
_cell.angle_beta   90.00
_cell.angle_gamma   90.00
#
_symmetry.space_group_name_H-M   'P 1'
#
loop_
_entity.id
_entity.type
_entity.pdbx_description
1 polymer ?
#
loop_
_entity_poly.entity_id
_entity_poly.type
_entity_poly.pdbx_seq_one_letter_code
_entity_poly.pdbx_strand_id
1 'polypeptide(L)'
;AQQDSFLPYVEDGTVTLIGATTENPSFELNGALLSRTQVLVLRRLDEAALGELLIRAEAAEGRPLPVDDEARAVLVGMADGDGRFLLNLADTLYALPEGERLDTVRLG
;
A
#
# COMPACT_ATOMS: atom_id res chain seq x y z
N ALA A 1 -18.78 -23.47 -2.04
CA ALA A 1 -19.79 -23.49 -0.96
C ALA A 1 -19.31 -22.88 0.38
N GLN A 2 -18.10 -22.30 0.50
CA GLN A 2 -17.68 -21.56 1.71
C GLN A 2 -18.09 -20.08 1.68
N GLN A 3 -18.05 -19.46 0.50
CA GLN A 3 -18.38 -18.04 0.30
C GLN A 3 -19.87 -17.71 0.53
N ASP A 4 -20.78 -18.63 0.17
CA ASP A 4 -22.23 -18.44 0.31
C ASP A 4 -22.70 -18.35 1.77
N SER A 5 -21.89 -18.85 2.71
CA SER A 5 -22.21 -18.80 4.14
C SER A 5 -22.30 -17.37 4.70
N PHE A 6 -21.68 -16.40 4.02
CA PHE A 6 -21.71 -14.99 4.41
C PHE A 6 -22.94 -14.23 3.89
N LEU A 7 -23.66 -14.76 2.90
CA LEU A 7 -24.75 -14.04 2.23
C LEU A 7 -25.86 -13.57 3.19
N PRO A 8 -26.38 -14.40 4.12
CA PRO A 8 -27.46 -13.95 5.00
C PRO A 8 -27.07 -12.73 5.84
N TYR A 9 -25.82 -12.72 6.34
CA TYR A 9 -25.30 -11.65 7.20
C TYR A 9 -24.94 -10.37 6.43
N VAL A 10 -24.63 -10.49 5.14
CA VAL A 10 -24.41 -9.33 4.26
C VAL A 10 -25.77 -8.71 3.88
N GLU A 11 -26.77 -9.55 3.61
CA GLU A 11 -28.11 -9.11 3.20
C GLU A 11 -28.91 -8.46 4.35
N ASP A 12 -28.80 -9.00 5.57
CA ASP A 12 -29.47 -8.43 6.74
C ASP A 12 -28.70 -7.27 7.40
N GLY A 13 -27.50 -6.96 6.88
CA GLY A 13 -26.64 -5.87 7.33
C GLY A 13 -25.84 -6.16 8.61
N THR A 14 -25.85 -7.40 9.13
CA THR A 14 -25.03 -7.81 10.28
C THR A 14 -23.53 -7.65 10.00
N VAL A 15 -23.10 -7.85 8.76
CA VAL A 15 -21.70 -7.74 8.34
C VAL A 15 -21.58 -6.88 7.08
N THR A 16 -20.62 -5.94 7.09
CA THR A 16 -20.14 -5.28 5.87
C THR A 16 -18.90 -6.03 5.37
N LEU A 17 -19.01 -6.65 4.19
CA LEU A 17 -17.90 -7.39 3.58
C LEU A 17 -17.00 -6.44 2.77
N ILE A 18 -15.70 -6.41 3.10
CA ILE A 18 -14.67 -5.72 2.31
C ILE A 18 -13.67 -6.77 1.84
N GLY A 19 -13.61 -6.99 0.53
CA GLY A 19 -12.63 -7.87 -0.11
C GLY A 19 -11.59 -7.07 -0.88
N ALA A 20 -10.36 -7.58 -0.93
CA ALA A 20 -9.28 -7.04 -1.75
C ALA A 20 -8.66 -8.18 -2.57
N THR A 21 -8.43 -7.94 -3.86
CA THR A 21 -7.76 -8.88 -4.75
C THR A 21 -6.95 -8.12 -5.81
N THR A 22 -5.84 -8.70 -6.23
CA THR A 22 -5.06 -8.26 -7.39
C THR A 22 -5.50 -8.94 -8.69
N GLU A 23 -6.37 -9.94 -8.58
CA GLU A 23 -6.91 -10.71 -9.70
C GLU A 23 -8.31 -10.21 -10.08
N ASN A 24 -8.84 -10.69 -11.21
CA ASN A 24 -10.16 -10.27 -11.64
C ASN A 24 -11.24 -10.91 -10.74
N PRO A 25 -12.07 -10.09 -10.04
CA PRO A 25 -13.03 -10.59 -9.08
C PRO A 25 -14.09 -11.52 -9.68
N SER A 26 -14.36 -11.45 -11.00
CA SER A 26 -15.34 -12.33 -11.64
C SER A 26 -14.91 -13.81 -11.69
N PHE A 27 -13.63 -14.10 -11.49
CA PHE A 27 -13.10 -15.46 -11.43
C PHE A 27 -13.03 -16.00 -10.00
N GLU A 28 -12.74 -15.13 -9.02
CA GLU A 28 -12.48 -15.50 -7.62
C GLU A 28 -13.71 -15.43 -6.71
N LEU A 29 -14.72 -14.62 -7.07
CA LEU A 29 -15.98 -14.49 -6.34
C LEU A 29 -17.13 -15.17 -7.07
N ASN A 30 -17.98 -15.85 -6.32
CA ASN A 30 -19.21 -16.38 -6.87
C ASN A 30 -20.18 -15.24 -7.27
N GLY A 31 -21.07 -15.54 -8.22
CA GLY A 31 -21.99 -14.54 -8.76
C GLY A 31 -23.00 -13.97 -7.76
N ALA A 32 -23.29 -14.71 -6.68
CA ALA A 32 -24.22 -14.26 -5.64
C ALA A 32 -23.60 -13.17 -4.75
N LEU A 33 -22.33 -13.30 -4.36
CA LEU A 33 -21.64 -12.23 -3.64
C LEU A 33 -21.37 -11.04 -4.56
N LEU A 34 -20.95 -11.28 -5.81
CA LEU A 34 -20.64 -10.21 -6.75
C LEU A 34 -21.86 -9.31 -7.04
N SER A 35 -23.07 -9.85 -7.02
CA SER A 35 -24.29 -9.04 -7.21
C SER A 35 -24.67 -8.16 -6.02
N ARG A 36 -24.02 -8.36 -4.87
CA ARG A 36 -24.26 -7.65 -3.60
C ARG A 36 -23.06 -6.81 -3.16
N THR A 37 -21.97 -6.82 -3.93
CA THR A 37 -20.77 -6.04 -3.64
C THR A 37 -20.54 -4.96 -4.70
N GLN A 38 -19.93 -3.86 -4.29
CA GLN A 38 -19.46 -2.83 -5.19
C GLN A 38 -18.00 -3.13 -5.56
N VAL A 39 -17.69 -3.21 -6.85
CA VAL A 39 -16.32 -3.39 -7.34
C VAL A 39 -15.67 -2.02 -7.51
N LEU A 40 -14.58 -1.79 -6.78
CA LEU A 40 -13.73 -0.60 -6.89
C LEU A 40 -12.39 -0.99 -7.50
N VAL A 41 -12.04 -0.35 -8.62
CA VAL A 41 -10.73 -0.56 -9.26
C VAL A 41 -9.73 0.40 -8.64
N LEU A 42 -8.80 -0.14 -7.86
CA LEU A 42 -7.66 0.62 -7.34
C LEU A 42 -6.55 0.65 -8.39
N ARG A 43 -5.86 1.79 -8.48
CA ARG A 43 -4.70 1.98 -9.35
C ARG A 43 -3.45 2.06 -8.49
N ARG A 44 -2.32 1.72 -9.11
CA ARG A 44 -0.99 2.00 -8.54
C ARG A 44 -0.89 3.48 -8.15
N LEU A 45 -0.16 3.75 -7.07
CA LEU A 45 0.11 5.11 -6.64
C LEU A 45 1.03 5.80 -7.67
N ASP A 46 0.77 7.08 -7.93
CA ASP A 46 1.69 7.90 -8.69
C ASP A 46 2.83 8.42 -7.78
N GLU A 47 3.86 9.00 -8.38
CA GLU A 47 5.02 9.52 -7.66
C GLU A 47 4.63 10.59 -6.63
N ALA A 48 3.61 11.40 -6.91
CA ALA A 48 3.12 12.42 -5.99
C ALA A 48 2.47 11.79 -4.74
N ALA A 49 1.63 10.76 -4.92
CA ALA A 49 1.01 10.03 -3.83
C ALA A 49 2.03 9.24 -3.01
N LEU A 50 3.06 8.68 -3.65
CA LEU A 50 4.19 8.03 -2.97
C LEU A 50 5.02 9.04 -2.16
N GLY A 51 5.28 10.22 -2.71
CA GLY A 51 5.95 11.31 -1.99
C GLY A 51 5.17 11.75 -0.74
N GLU A 52 3.86 11.92 -0.86
CA GLU A 52 2.96 12.20 0.27
C GLU A 52 2.98 11.07 1.32
N LEU A 53 3.09 9.81 0.89
CA LEU A 53 3.22 8.68 1.80
C LEU A 53 4.51 8.76 2.63
N LEU A 54 5.63 9.17 2.03
CA LEU A 54 6.88 9.39 2.76
C LEU A 54 6.77 10.55 3.76
N ILE A 55 6.12 11.66 3.38
CA ILE A 55 5.89 12.79 4.30
C ILE A 55 5.12 12.32 5.54
N ARG A 56 4.12 11.45 5.37
CA ARG A 56 3.37 10.86 6.48
C ARG A 56 4.21 9.90 7.32
N ALA A 57 5.08 9.11 6.69
CA ALA A 57 6.02 8.24 7.41
C ALA A 57 6.97 9.06 8.28
N GLU A 58 7.53 10.15 7.75
CA GLU A 58 8.41 11.07 8.48
C GLU A 58 7.70 11.75 9.66
N ALA A 59 6.44 12.14 9.47
CA ALA A 59 5.61 12.67 10.55
C ALA A 59 5.31 11.63 11.63
N ALA A 60 5.08 10.37 11.26
CA ALA A 60 4.80 9.28 12.20
C ALA A 60 6.05 8.87 13.00
N GLU A 61 7.21 8.84 12.37
CA GLU A 61 8.50 8.53 12.99
C GLU A 61 9.07 9.72 13.78
N GLY A 62 8.64 10.95 13.48
CA GLY A 62 9.08 12.17 14.17
C GLY A 62 10.46 12.67 13.74
N ARG A 63 11.02 12.12 12.65
CA ARG A 63 12.28 12.54 12.04
C ARG A 63 12.26 12.32 10.52
N PRO A 64 13.00 13.15 9.76
CA PRO A 64 13.10 12.98 8.32
C PRO A 64 13.80 11.66 7.97
N LEU A 65 13.51 11.14 6.78
CA LEU A 65 14.26 10.03 6.22
C LEU A 65 15.73 10.42 6.05
N PRO A 66 16.68 9.51 6.35
CA PRO A 66 18.12 9.79 6.28
C PRO A 66 18.63 9.70 4.83
N VAL A 67 17.97 10.38 3.90
CA VAL A 67 18.33 10.42 2.48
C VAL A 67 18.41 11.88 2.00
N ASP A 68 19.10 12.12 0.90
CA ASP A 68 19.00 13.38 0.15
C ASP A 68 17.83 13.36 -0.85
N ASP A 69 17.60 14.48 -1.54
CA ASP A 69 16.48 14.63 -2.46
C ASP A 69 16.60 13.72 -3.69
N GLU A 70 17.83 13.46 -4.17
CA GLU A 70 18.08 12.57 -5.30
C GLU A 70 17.79 11.11 -4.91
N ALA A 71 18.29 10.68 -3.75
CA ALA A 71 18.04 9.36 -3.17
C ALA A 71 16.56 9.16 -2.85
N ARG A 72 15.85 10.21 -2.41
CA ARG A 72 14.39 10.17 -2.24
C ARG A 72 13.68 9.89 -3.57
N ALA A 73 14.07 10.56 -4.65
CA ALA A 73 13.46 10.33 -5.97
C ALA A 73 13.70 8.89 -6.45
N VAL A 74 14.91 8.36 -6.22
CA VAL A 74 15.21 6.95 -6.51
C VAL A 74 14.35 6.01 -5.68
N LEU A 75 14.19 6.26 -4.39
CA LEU A 75 13.36 5.46 -3.49
C LEU A 75 11.90 5.38 -3.96
N VAL A 76 11.33 6.51 -4.38
CA VAL A 76 9.98 6.58 -4.96
C VAL A 76 9.91 5.78 -6.26
N GLY A 77 10.91 5.89 -7.14
CA GLY A 77 11.00 5.13 -8.37
C GLY A 77 11.10 3.62 -8.15
N MET A 78 11.82 3.17 -7.12
CA MET A 78 11.95 1.75 -6.75
C MET A 78 10.62 1.12 -6.34
N ALA A 79 9.68 1.92 -5.83
CA ALA A 79 8.40 1.42 -5.35
C ALA A 79 7.41 1.07 -6.46
N ASP A 80 7.56 1.60 -7.68
CA ASP A 80 6.70 1.30 -8.83
C ASP A 80 5.19 1.30 -8.50
N GLY A 81 4.78 2.27 -7.67
CA GLY A 81 3.40 2.46 -7.23
C GLY A 81 2.92 1.57 -6.08
N ASP A 82 3.77 0.73 -5.50
CA ASP A 82 3.52 -0.05 -4.28
C ASP A 82 3.94 0.73 -3.03
N GLY A 83 2.95 1.34 -2.36
CA GLY A 83 3.18 2.09 -1.12
C GLY A 83 3.64 1.23 0.06
N ARG A 84 3.27 -0.05 0.13
CA ARG A 84 3.73 -0.94 1.22
C ARG A 84 5.21 -1.26 1.04
N PHE A 85 5.63 -1.51 -0.20
CA PHE A 85 7.04 -1.70 -0.50
C PHE A 85 7.86 -0.44 -0.18
N LEU A 86 7.36 0.74 -0.55
CA LEU A 86 8.02 2.01 -0.22
C LEU A 86 8.21 2.20 1.29
N LEU A 87 7.18 1.93 2.09
CA LEU A 87 7.25 2.06 3.55
C LEU A 87 8.23 1.05 4.15
N ASN A 88 8.31 -0.19 3.65
CA ASN A 88 9.31 -1.15 4.11
C ASN A 88 10.75 -0.68 3.83
N LEU A 89 10.98 -0.02 2.69
CA LEU A 89 12.29 0.58 2.40
C LEU A 89 12.57 1.73 3.39
N ALA A 90 11.60 2.61 3.62
CA ALA A 90 11.71 3.69 4.60
C ALA A 90 12.04 3.16 6.02
N ASP A 91 11.35 2.11 6.47
CA ASP A 91 11.62 1.44 7.75
C ASP A 91 13.05 0.90 7.83
N THR A 92 13.54 0.31 6.73
CA THR A 92 14.93 -0.18 6.65
C THR A 92 15.93 0.96 6.80
N LEU A 93 15.65 2.11 6.18
CA LEU A 93 16.49 3.31 6.30
C LEU A 93 16.46 3.88 7.72
N TYR A 94 15.31 3.84 8.39
CA TYR A 94 15.19 4.28 9.79
C TYR A 94 15.97 3.39 10.77
N ALA A 95 16.18 2.12 10.44
CA ALA A 95 16.97 1.20 11.24
C ALA A 95 18.49 1.43 11.15
N LEU A 96 18.96 2.32 10.26
CA LEU A 96 20.38 2.66 10.15
C LEU A 96 20.87 3.46 11.37
N PRO A 97 22.16 3.33 11.75
CA PRO A 97 22.75 4.10 12.83
C PRO A 97 22.60 5.62 12.60
N GLU A 98 22.37 6.37 13.68
CA GLU A 98 22.25 7.83 13.60
C GLU A 98 23.51 8.48 13.02
N GLY A 99 23.32 9.41 12.08
CA GLY A 99 24.39 10.21 11.46
C GLY A 99 24.77 9.80 10.03
N GLU A 100 24.24 8.70 9.52
CA GLU A 100 24.45 8.29 8.13
C GLU A 100 23.31 8.80 7.24
N ARG A 101 23.61 9.76 6.35
CA ARG A 101 22.72 10.12 5.24
C ARG A 101 23.14 9.32 4.02
N LEU A 102 22.19 8.64 3.37
CA LEU A 102 22.45 7.93 2.13
C LEU A 102 22.25 8.84 0.92
N ASP A 103 23.24 8.80 0.02
CA ASP A 103 23.16 9.32 -1.33
C ASP A 103 22.67 8.21 -2.29
N THR A 104 22.45 8.57 -3.55
CA THR A 104 22.00 7.63 -4.59
C THR A 104 22.93 6.44 -4.79
N VAL A 105 24.23 6.59 -4.54
CA VAL A 105 25.24 5.53 -4.70
C VAL A 105 25.17 4.51 -3.57
N ARG A 106 24.88 4.94 -2.35
CA ARG A 106 24.76 4.06 -1.18
C ARG A 106 23.38 3.42 -1.03
N LEU A 107 22.39 3.93 -1.75
CA LEU A 107 21.03 3.39 -1.77
C LEU A 107 20.88 2.18 -2.73
N GLY A 108 21.79 2.04 -3.70
CA GLY A 108 21.77 1.01 -4.76
C GLY A 108 22.41 -0.32 -4.39
#